data_AF-A0A5K1CTW5-F1
#
_entry.id   AF-A0A5K1CTW5-F1
#
_cell.length_a   1.000
_cell.length_b   1.000
_cell.length_c   1.000
_cell.angle_alpha   90.00
_cell.angle_beta   90.00
_cell.angle_gamma   90.00
#
_symmetry.space_group_name_H-M   'P 1'
#
loop_
_entity.id
_entity.type
_entity.pdbx_description
1 polymer ?
#
loop_
_entity_poly.entity_id
_entity_poly.type
_entity_poly.pdbx_seq_one_letter_code
_entity_poly.pdbx_strand_id
1 'polypeptide(L)' 'KNSAAPASPGDVGGQAIALRIAGDQAAFYSCGIYGAQDTLHDDSGRHYFKDCFIEGSIDFIFGDGRSLYQ' A
#
# COMPACT_ATOMS: atom_id res chain seq x y z
N LYS A 1 -10.04 7.01 -8.28
CA LYS A 1 -10.40 5.90 -7.35
C LYS A 1 -10.68 4.67 -8.20
N ASN A 2 -10.10 3.51 -7.87
CA ASN A 2 -10.47 2.27 -8.53
C ASN A 2 -11.95 1.96 -8.24
N SER A 3 -12.75 1.65 -9.27
CA SER A 3 -14.18 1.34 -9.15
C SER A 3 -14.49 -0.15 -9.33
N ALA A 4 -13.46 -0.99 -9.48
CA ALA A 4 -13.63 -2.43 -9.49
C ALA A 4 -14.16 -2.91 -8.12
N ALA A 5 -15.04 -3.91 -8.15
CA ALA A 5 -15.48 -4.55 -6.91
C ALA A 5 -14.26 -5.21 -6.24
N PRO A 6 -14.10 -5.08 -4.91
CA PRO A 6 -13.07 -5.81 -4.19
C PRO A 6 -13.34 -7.32 -4.28
N ALA A 7 -12.27 -8.11 -4.31
CA ALA A 7 -12.36 -9.56 -4.24
C ALA A 7 -13.04 -10.00 -2.94
N SER A 8 -13.70 -11.17 -2.95
CA SER A 8 -14.32 -11.72 -1.75
C SER A 8 -13.24 -12.28 -0.81
N PRO A 9 -13.45 -12.26 0.52
CA PRO A 9 -12.52 -12.88 1.45
C PRO A 9 -12.29 -14.35 1.12
N GLY A 10 -11.03 -14.74 0.90
CA GLY A 10 -10.64 -16.11 0.56
C GLY A 10 -10.48 -16.39 -0.94
N ASP A 11 -10.77 -15.43 -1.81
CA ASP A 11 -10.50 -15.56 -3.24
C ASP A 11 -9.00 -15.70 -3.51
N VAL A 12 -8.63 -16.68 -4.34
CA VAL A 12 -7.24 -16.88 -4.79
C VAL A 12 -6.96 -15.91 -5.92
N GLY A 13 -5.89 -15.10 -5.79
CA GLY A 13 -5.51 -14.12 -6.82
C GLY A 13 -6.26 -12.78 -6.72
N GLY A 14 -6.91 -12.50 -5.58
CA GLY A 14 -7.65 -11.26 -5.34
C GLY A 14 -6.80 -10.03 -5.00
N GLN A 15 -5.47 -10.15 -5.01
CA GLN A 15 -4.55 -9.05 -4.70
C GLN A 15 -4.68 -7.90 -5.70
N ALA A 16 -4.72 -6.66 -5.21
CA ALA A 16 -4.83 -5.48 -6.05
C ALA A 16 -4.04 -4.29 -5.47
N ILE A 17 -2.75 -4.24 -5.81
CA ILE A 17 -1.83 -3.20 -5.33
C ILE A 17 -2.24 -1.82 -5.85
N ALA A 18 -2.40 -0.86 -4.92
CA ALA A 18 -2.66 0.54 -5.24
C ALA A 18 -1.37 1.32 -5.47
N LEU A 19 -0.31 1.03 -4.71
CA LEU A 19 1.02 1.63 -4.85
C LEU A 19 2.11 0.59 -4.56
N ARG A 20 3.12 0.51 -5.44
CA ARG A 20 4.37 -0.22 -5.20
C ARG A 20 5.54 0.73 -5.22
N ILE A 21 6.43 0.63 -4.23
CA ILE A 21 7.61 1.48 -4.10
C ILE A 21 8.86 0.60 -4.00
N ALA A 22 9.68 0.60 -5.05
CA ALA A 22 10.92 -0.16 -5.11
C ALA A 22 12.19 0.71 -5.16
N GLY A 23 12.03 2.04 -5.06
CA GLY A 23 13.15 3.00 -5.04
C GLY A 23 13.55 3.37 -3.62
N ASP A 24 14.77 3.87 -3.42
CA ASP A 24 15.24 4.39 -2.12
C ASP A 24 14.95 5.90 -1.98
N GLN A 25 14.78 6.36 -0.74
CA GLN A 25 14.51 7.77 -0.37
C GLN A 25 13.21 8.36 -0.96
N ALA A 26 12.15 7.55 -1.03
CA ALA A 26 10.83 8.04 -1.43
C ALA A 26 10.10 8.70 -0.25
N ALA A 27 9.42 9.83 -0.49
CA ALA A 27 8.63 10.50 0.53
C ALA A 27 7.23 10.87 0.02
N PHE A 28 6.22 10.63 0.84
CA PHE A 28 4.81 10.87 0.54
C PHE A 28 4.21 11.78 1.61
N TYR A 29 3.51 12.83 1.19
CA TYR A 29 2.95 13.85 2.07
C TYR A 29 1.47 14.02 1.77
N SER A 30 0.61 13.93 2.80
CA SER A 30 -0.83 14.18 2.69
C SER A 30 -1.53 13.35 1.59
N CYS A 31 -1.10 12.10 1.43
CA CYS A 31 -1.61 11.19 0.40
C CYS A 31 -2.69 10.25 0.96
N GLY A 32 -3.67 9.91 0.12
CA GLY A 32 -4.62 8.83 0.37
C GLY A 32 -4.32 7.62 -0.51
N ILE A 33 -4.04 6.46 0.10
CA ILE A 33 -3.75 5.19 -0.59
C ILE A 33 -4.85 4.19 -0.21
N TYR A 34 -5.65 3.77 -1.18
CA TYR A 34 -6.88 2.99 -0.94
C TYR A 34 -6.86 1.69 -1.73
N GLY A 35 -7.13 0.57 -1.06
CA GLY A 35 -7.24 -0.74 -1.68
C GLY A 35 -7.97 -1.75 -0.80
N ALA A 36 -7.78 -3.03 -1.09
CA ALA A 36 -8.28 -4.15 -0.29
C ALA A 36 -7.08 -4.99 0.17
N GLN A 37 -6.89 -6.17 -0.42
CA GLN A 37 -5.70 -6.99 -0.18
C GLN A 37 -4.48 -6.41 -0.90
N ASP A 38 -3.34 -6.36 -0.20
CA ASP A 38 -2.03 -5.94 -0.72
C ASP A 38 -2.01 -4.47 -1.20
N THR A 39 -2.65 -3.57 -0.44
CA THR A 39 -2.86 -2.17 -0.86
C THR A 39 -1.56 -1.40 -1.14
N LEU A 40 -0.61 -1.40 -0.21
CA LEU A 40 0.69 -0.73 -0.34
C LEU A 40 1.80 -1.77 -0.31
N HIS A 41 2.47 -1.95 -1.44
CA HIS A 41 3.67 -2.77 -1.56
C HIS A 41 4.92 -1.89 -1.35
N ASP A 42 5.33 -1.77 -0.09
CA ASP A 42 6.56 -1.14 0.40
C ASP A 42 7.75 -2.10 0.19
N ASP A 43 8.10 -2.30 -1.08
CA ASP A 43 8.95 -3.38 -1.57
C ASP A 43 10.38 -3.28 -1.02
N SER A 44 11.09 -2.18 -1.29
CA SER A 44 12.47 -2.00 -0.80
C SER A 44 12.93 -0.54 -0.75
N GLY A 45 13.95 -0.27 0.06
CA GLY A 45 14.54 1.06 0.25
C GLY A 45 14.11 1.71 1.57
N ARG A 46 14.30 3.02 1.69
CA ARG A 46 13.83 3.82 2.84
C ARG A 46 12.74 4.76 2.39
N HIS A 47 11.55 4.67 2.97
CA HIS A 47 10.46 5.58 2.63
C HIS A 47 9.94 6.32 3.86
N TYR A 48 9.29 7.45 3.60
CA TYR A 48 8.70 8.28 4.63
C TYR A 48 7.28 8.70 4.22
N PHE A 49 6.32 8.44 5.09
CA PHE A 49 4.93 8.82 4.90
C PHE A 49 4.56 9.80 6.00
N LYS A 50 4.15 11.01 5.62
CA LYS A 50 3.73 12.05 6.55
C LYS A 50 2.31 12.48 6.27
N ASP A 51 1.48 12.50 7.31
CA ASP A 51 0.06 12.91 7.25
C ASP A 51 -0.72 12.10 6.18
N CYS A 52 -0.37 10.84 5.98
CA CYS A 52 -0.96 9.97 4.96
C CYS A 52 -2.07 9.09 5.55
N PHE A 53 -3.10 8.82 4.74
CA PHE A 53 -4.16 7.86 5.05
C PHE A 53 -4.03 6.63 4.15
N ILE A 54 -3.90 5.45 4.75
CA ILE A 54 -3.76 4.17 4.04
C ILE A 54 -4.88 3.24 4.49
N GLU A 55 -5.71 2.79 3.55
CA GLU A 55 -6.87 1.94 3.80
C GLU A 55 -6.78 0.64 3.01
N GLY A 56 -6.95 -0.49 3.69
CA GLY A 56 -7.07 -1.82 3.08
C GLY A 56 -7.54 -2.89 4.06
N SER A 57 -7.54 -4.15 3.64
CA SER A 57 -8.06 -5.29 4.41
C SER A 57 -6.97 -6.23 4.92
N ILE A 58 -6.43 -7.08 4.04
CA ILE A 58 -5.41 -8.10 4.35
C ILE A 58 -4.06 -7.60 3.85
N ASP A 59 -3.03 -7.68 4.70
CA ASP A 59 -1.65 -7.30 4.37
C ASP A 59 -1.55 -5.95 3.64
N PHE A 60 -2.36 -4.98 4.09
CA PHE A 60 -2.60 -3.74 3.35
C PHE A 60 -1.36 -2.82 3.29
N ILE A 61 -0.36 -3.07 4.12
CA ILE A 61 1.01 -2.57 3.96
C ILE A 61 1.94 -3.77 4.12
N PHE A 62 2.76 -4.05 3.11
CA PHE A 62 3.65 -5.22 3.10
C PHE A 62 4.90 -4.97 2.24
N GLY A 63 5.94 -5.80 2.42
CA GLY A 63 7.23 -5.72 1.74
C GLY A 63 8.40 -5.59 2.71
N ASP A 64 9.60 -5.35 2.19
CA ASP A 64 10.87 -5.33 2.93
C ASP A 64 11.47 -3.91 3.09
N GLY A 65 10.71 -2.86 2.78
CA GLY A 65 11.11 -1.47 2.95
C GLY A 65 11.34 -1.05 4.41
N ARG A 66 12.25 -0.11 4.60
CA ARG A 66 12.57 0.51 5.90
C ARG A 66 11.87 1.85 6.01
N SER A 67 10.61 1.80 6.40
CA SER A 67 9.73 2.96 6.31
C SER A 67 9.32 3.55 7.64
N LEU A 68 9.17 4.87 7.66
CA LEU A 68 8.59 5.62 8.78
C LEU A 68 7.24 6.18 8.36
N TYR A 69 6.22 5.89 9.16
CA TYR A 69 4.84 6.37 8.99
C TYR A 69 4.55 7.36 10.14
N GLN A 70 4.23 8.62 9.81
CA GLN A 70 3.99 9.71 10.75
C GLN A 70 2.68 10.45 10.44
#